data_AF-A0A2U2BE77-F1
#
_entry.id   AF-A0A2U2BE77-F1
#
_cell.length_a   1.000
_cell.length_b   1.000
_cell.length_c   1.000
_cell.angle_alpha   90.00
_cell.angle_beta   90.00
_cell.angle_gamma   90.00
#
_symmetry.space_group_name_H-M   'P 1'
#
loop_
_entity.id
_entity.type
_entity.pdbx_description
1 polymer ?
#
loop_
_entity_poly.entity_id
_entity_poly.type
_entity_poly.pdbx_seq_one_letter_code
_entity_poly.pdbx_strand_id
1 'polypeptide(L)'
;MNYSVRNIALLFLLALQSISVSSIAQHDKKKDRIECLKSQKVAFLTERVGLSSKEGQKFWPVYNEFSGRMDSLWSIKKENLDELYDSKNKMTNAQKEAAIDLHIELELKKAELEKKYHRKFKSILSIDKVIKLYGAEHEFKKKMLHMIRDGKPSSCGDCNQLPDDELSKT
;
A
#
# COMPACT_ATOMS: atom_id res chain seq x y z
N MET A 1 -12.20 34.15 55.60
CA MET A 1 -12.92 33.02 54.96
C MET A 1 -12.81 32.96 53.43
N ASN A 2 -12.18 33.95 52.76
CA ASN A 2 -12.18 34.02 51.28
C ASN A 2 -10.96 33.36 50.60
N TYR A 3 -9.92 33.02 51.36
CA TYR A 3 -8.69 32.41 50.84
C TYR A 3 -8.84 30.89 50.61
N SER A 4 -9.57 30.18 51.47
CA SER A 4 -9.83 28.74 51.29
C SER A 4 -10.70 28.47 50.06
N VAL A 5 -11.71 29.30 49.81
CA VAL A 5 -12.58 29.17 48.62
C VAL A 5 -11.82 29.47 47.33
N ARG A 6 -10.91 30.45 47.35
CA ARG A 6 -10.04 30.78 46.20
C ARG A 6 -9.06 29.66 45.87
N ASN A 7 -8.49 28.99 46.89
CA ASN A 7 -7.58 27.87 46.68
C ASN A 7 -8.31 26.60 46.22
N ILE A 8 -9.53 26.35 46.72
CA ILE A 8 -10.39 25.25 46.24
C ILE A 8 -10.81 25.49 44.78
N ALA A 9 -11.16 26.73 44.42
CA ALA A 9 -11.46 27.11 43.05
C ALA A 9 -10.26 26.92 42.10
N LEU A 10 -9.05 27.26 42.54
CA LEU A 10 -7.82 27.04 41.77
C LEU A 10 -7.50 25.54 41.60
N LEU A 11 -7.74 24.71 42.61
CA LEU A 11 -7.56 23.25 42.52
C LEU A 11 -8.60 22.60 41.59
N PHE A 12 -9.85 23.07 41.60
CA PHE A 12 -10.87 22.65 40.65
C PHE A 12 -10.53 23.07 39.20
N LEU A 13 -10.00 24.27 39.00
CA LEU A 13 -9.59 24.76 37.68
C LEU A 13 -8.37 24.01 37.12
N LEU A 14 -7.45 23.56 37.99
CA LEU A 14 -6.29 22.76 37.62
C LEU A 14 -6.68 21.30 37.28
N ALA A 15 -7.63 20.72 38.01
CA ALA A 15 -8.14 19.37 37.76
C ALA A 15 -8.98 19.26 36.46
N LEU A 16 -9.62 20.36 36.04
CA LEU A 16 -10.42 20.40 34.80
C LEU A 16 -9.55 20.37 33.52
N GLN A 17 -8.26 20.75 33.62
CA GLN A 17 -7.31 20.72 32.49
C GLN A 17 -6.74 19.32 32.22
N SER A 18 -6.93 18.36 33.14
CA SER A 18 -6.34 17.01 33.03
C SER A 18 -7.18 16.00 32.23
N ILE A 19 -8.37 16.38 31.74
CA ILE A 19 -9.31 15.44 31.08
C ILE A 19 -9.16 15.43 29.54
N SER A 20 -8.39 16.36 28.96
CA SER A 20 -8.43 16.60 27.50
C SER A 20 -7.40 15.84 26.63
N VAL A 21 -6.64 14.87 27.15
CA VAL A 21 -5.51 14.27 26.38
C VAL A 21 -5.77 12.85 25.85
N SER A 22 -6.93 12.23 26.10
CA SER A 22 -7.13 10.81 25.72
C SER A 22 -7.70 10.56 24.32
N SER A 23 -7.92 11.59 23.49
CA SER A 23 -8.74 11.45 22.25
C SER A 23 -7.98 11.39 20.92
N ILE A 24 -6.65 11.27 20.89
CA ILE A 24 -5.86 11.22 19.62
C ILE A 24 -5.39 9.80 19.25
N ALA A 25 -5.61 8.77 20.09
CA ALA A 25 -5.02 7.44 19.92
C ALA A 25 -5.75 6.47 18.96
N GLN A 26 -6.82 6.90 18.28
CA GLN A 26 -7.49 6.12 17.22
C GLN A 26 -7.16 6.63 15.81
N HIS A 27 -5.97 7.23 15.61
CA HIS A 27 -5.48 7.49 14.27
C HIS A 27 -5.18 6.14 13.58
N ASP A 28 -6.11 5.77 12.72
CA ASP A 28 -6.20 4.69 11.75
C ASP A 28 -4.99 3.75 11.56
N LYS A 29 -4.90 2.68 12.37
CA LYS A 29 -3.91 1.59 12.26
C LYS A 29 -3.77 1.01 10.85
N LYS A 30 -4.80 1.14 10.00
CA LYS A 30 -4.76 0.68 8.60
C LYS A 30 -3.92 1.61 7.73
N LYS A 31 -4.05 2.92 7.92
CA LYS A 31 -3.28 3.94 7.19
C LYS A 31 -1.80 3.81 7.49
N ASP A 32 -1.44 3.67 8.77
CA ASP A 32 -0.05 3.51 9.21
C ASP A 32 0.59 2.25 8.61
N ARG A 33 -0.18 1.15 8.52
CA ARG A 33 0.25 -0.09 7.86
C ARG A 33 0.52 0.10 6.37
N ILE A 34 -0.37 0.80 5.65
CA ILE A 34 -0.21 1.06 4.22
C ILE A 34 1.02 1.91 3.97
N GLU A 35 1.23 2.95 4.76
CA GLU A 35 2.39 3.82 4.67
C GLU A 35 3.70 3.06 4.94
N CYS A 36 3.67 2.17 5.93
CA CYS A 36 4.78 1.28 6.23
C CYS A 36 5.14 0.34 5.06
N LEU A 37 4.13 -0.29 4.45
CA LEU A 37 4.36 -1.16 3.28
C LEU A 37 4.93 -0.36 2.10
N LYS A 38 4.47 0.88 1.91
CA LYS A 38 5.00 1.78 0.87
C LYS A 38 6.46 2.12 1.13
N SER A 39 6.83 2.48 2.35
CA SER A 39 8.23 2.82 2.68
C SER A 39 9.16 1.61 2.51
N GLN A 40 8.71 0.42 2.91
CA GLN A 40 9.44 -0.82 2.69
C GLN A 40 9.60 -1.14 1.20
N LYS A 41 8.55 -0.96 0.40
CA LYS A 41 8.63 -1.13 -1.06
C LYS A 41 9.64 -0.17 -1.66
N VAL A 42 9.67 1.09 -1.20
CA VAL A 42 10.63 2.10 -1.65
C VAL A 42 12.07 1.68 -1.35
N ALA A 43 12.34 1.26 -0.12
CA ALA A 43 13.66 0.79 0.29
C ALA A 43 14.08 -0.46 -0.52
N PHE A 44 13.19 -1.46 -0.60
CA PHE A 44 13.44 -2.72 -1.30
C PHE A 44 13.75 -2.53 -2.78
N LEU A 45 12.95 -1.73 -3.49
CA LEU A 45 13.18 -1.46 -4.91
C LEU A 45 14.45 -0.61 -5.12
N THR A 46 14.72 0.37 -4.27
CA THR A 46 15.95 1.20 -4.36
C THR A 46 17.20 0.33 -4.28
N GLU A 47 17.23 -0.57 -3.30
CA GLU A 47 18.34 -1.49 -3.06
C GLU A 47 18.49 -2.52 -4.19
N ARG A 48 17.41 -3.25 -4.51
CA ARG A 48 17.46 -4.34 -5.51
C ARG A 48 17.73 -3.85 -6.93
N VAL A 49 17.21 -2.69 -7.29
CA VAL A 49 17.44 -2.08 -8.62
C VAL A 49 18.81 -1.40 -8.68
N GLY A 50 19.36 -0.96 -7.54
CA GLY A 50 20.61 -0.19 -7.48
C GLY A 50 20.44 1.22 -8.05
N LEU A 51 19.41 1.93 -7.60
CA LEU A 51 19.13 3.30 -8.04
C LEU A 51 20.16 4.27 -7.43
N SER A 52 20.83 5.05 -8.29
CA SER A 52 21.60 6.20 -7.82
C SER A 52 20.66 7.33 -7.36
N SER A 53 21.17 8.26 -6.54
CA SER A 53 20.39 9.43 -6.11
C SER A 53 19.79 10.21 -7.30
N LYS A 54 20.55 10.38 -8.38
CA LYS A 54 20.12 11.08 -9.60
C LYS A 54 19.04 10.33 -10.38
N GLU A 55 19.15 9.00 -10.49
CA GLU A 55 18.13 8.18 -11.13
C GLU A 55 16.87 8.13 -10.27
N GLY A 56 17.01 7.94 -8.95
CA GLY A 56 15.91 7.89 -8.00
C GLY A 56 15.02 9.13 -8.05
N GLN A 57 15.61 10.32 -8.11
CA GLN A 57 14.88 11.59 -8.25
C GLN A 57 13.97 11.63 -9.49
N LYS A 58 14.37 10.98 -10.59
CA LYS A 58 13.58 10.91 -11.84
C LYS A 58 12.61 9.72 -11.85
N PHE A 59 13.05 8.59 -11.28
CA PHE A 59 12.33 7.33 -11.29
C PHE A 59 11.09 7.37 -10.38
N TRP A 60 11.24 7.81 -9.13
CA TRP A 60 10.18 7.72 -8.12
C TRP A 60 8.89 8.46 -8.51
N PRO A 61 8.92 9.68 -9.08
CA PRO A 61 7.71 10.35 -9.54
C PRO A 61 6.95 9.52 -10.59
N VAL A 62 7.67 8.91 -11.54
CA VAL A 62 7.09 8.08 -12.59
C VAL A 62 6.54 6.77 -12.02
N TYR A 63 7.29 6.15 -11.11
CA TYR A 63 6.87 4.91 -10.47
C TYR A 63 5.64 5.10 -9.57
N ASN A 64 5.58 6.20 -8.83
CA ASN A 64 4.44 6.53 -7.97
C ASN A 64 3.17 6.78 -8.80
N GLU A 65 3.29 7.47 -9.94
CA GLU A 65 2.18 7.65 -10.88
C GLU A 65 1.70 6.29 -11.43
N PHE A 66 2.64 5.41 -11.81
CA PHE A 66 2.33 4.05 -12.28
C PHE A 66 1.60 3.24 -11.20
N SER A 67 2.18 3.16 -10.00
CA SER A 67 1.64 2.38 -8.89
C SER A 67 0.25 2.87 -8.50
N GLY A 68 0.04 4.20 -8.41
CA GLY A 68 -1.28 4.74 -8.09
C GLY A 68 -2.34 4.37 -9.13
N ARG A 69 -2.00 4.43 -10.42
CA ARG A 69 -2.92 4.02 -11.50
C ARG A 69 -3.19 2.51 -11.48
N MET A 70 -2.17 1.70 -11.18
CA MET A 70 -2.33 0.25 -11.02
C MET A 70 -3.24 -0.09 -9.82
N ASP A 71 -3.08 0.60 -8.70
CA ASP A 71 -3.88 0.43 -7.50
C ASP A 71 -5.36 0.79 -7.76
N SER A 72 -5.63 1.83 -8.57
CA SER A 72 -6.98 2.18 -9.00
C SER A 72 -7.62 1.07 -9.84
N LEU A 73 -6.92 0.55 -10.85
CA LEU A 73 -7.42 -0.57 -11.66
C LEU A 73 -7.65 -1.82 -10.82
N TRP A 74 -6.75 -2.12 -9.89
CA TRP A 74 -6.88 -3.25 -8.98
C TRP A 74 -8.08 -3.10 -8.04
N SER A 75 -8.34 -1.89 -7.54
CA SER A 75 -9.48 -1.63 -6.66
C SER A 75 -10.82 -1.87 -7.39
N ILE A 76 -10.95 -1.34 -8.62
CA ILE A 76 -12.15 -1.57 -9.45
C ILE A 76 -12.30 -3.05 -9.78
N LYS A 77 -11.21 -3.71 -10.18
CA LYS A 77 -11.22 -5.16 -10.46
C LYS A 77 -11.68 -5.96 -9.24
N LYS A 78 -11.16 -5.62 -8.06
CA LYS A 78 -11.49 -6.29 -6.82
C LYS A 78 -12.98 -6.12 -6.49
N GLU A 79 -13.49 -4.91 -6.52
CA GLU A 79 -14.90 -4.62 -6.27
C GLU A 79 -15.82 -5.39 -7.22
N ASN A 80 -15.52 -5.37 -8.52
CA ASN A 80 -16.28 -6.11 -9.54
C ASN A 80 -16.27 -7.64 -9.28
N LEU A 81 -15.13 -8.21 -8.88
CA LEU A 81 -15.06 -9.64 -8.56
C LEU A 81 -15.74 -9.99 -7.23
N ASP A 82 -15.59 -9.13 -6.21
CA ASP A 82 -16.24 -9.30 -4.92
C ASP A 82 -17.77 -9.30 -5.10
N GLU A 83 -18.32 -8.39 -5.91
CA GLU A 83 -19.75 -8.36 -6.25
C GLU A 83 -20.22 -9.58 -7.06
N LEU A 84 -19.40 -10.04 -8.00
CA LEU A 84 -19.72 -11.18 -8.87
C LEU A 84 -19.74 -12.51 -8.11
N TYR A 85 -18.85 -12.67 -7.13
CA TYR A 85 -18.73 -13.90 -6.33
C TYR A 85 -19.46 -13.82 -4.98
N ASP A 86 -20.10 -12.69 -4.64
CA ASP A 86 -20.95 -12.60 -3.46
C ASP A 86 -22.20 -13.47 -3.62
N SER A 87 -22.23 -14.59 -2.89
CA SER A 87 -23.36 -15.53 -2.83
C SER A 87 -24.70 -14.89 -2.45
N LYS A 88 -24.69 -13.73 -1.79
CA LYS A 88 -25.91 -13.00 -1.39
C LYS A 88 -26.41 -12.08 -2.50
N ASN A 89 -25.57 -11.76 -3.49
CA ASN A 89 -25.92 -10.87 -4.58
C ASN A 89 -26.68 -11.63 -5.67
N LYS A 90 -27.89 -11.18 -5.99
CA LYS A 90 -28.70 -11.75 -7.08
C LYS A 90 -28.51 -10.91 -8.34
N MET A 91 -27.58 -11.32 -9.19
CA MET A 91 -27.34 -10.70 -10.49
C MET A 91 -28.13 -11.40 -11.60
N THR A 92 -28.69 -10.60 -12.49
CA THR A 92 -29.23 -11.06 -13.79
C THR A 92 -28.11 -11.57 -14.69
N ASN A 93 -28.45 -12.33 -15.74
CA ASN A 93 -27.46 -12.79 -16.72
C ASN A 93 -26.74 -11.62 -17.41
N ALA A 94 -27.47 -10.56 -17.77
CA ALA A 94 -26.88 -9.36 -18.38
C ALA A 94 -25.88 -8.66 -17.45
N GLN A 95 -26.14 -8.60 -16.14
CA GLN A 95 -25.19 -8.03 -15.17
C GLN A 95 -23.94 -8.89 -15.01
N LYS A 96 -24.08 -10.22 -15.04
CA LYS A 96 -22.92 -11.13 -14.98
C LYS A 96 -22.05 -11.02 -16.24
N GLU A 97 -22.68 -10.91 -17.40
CA GLU A 97 -22.00 -10.70 -18.68
C GLU A 97 -21.21 -9.39 -18.65
N ALA A 98 -21.84 -8.28 -18.26
CA ALA A 98 -21.18 -6.99 -18.11
C ALA A 98 -20.00 -7.03 -17.11
N ALA A 99 -20.13 -7.76 -16.00
CA ALA A 99 -19.07 -7.89 -15.00
C ALA A 99 -17.85 -8.66 -15.53
N ILE A 100 -18.07 -9.71 -16.35
CA ILE A 100 -17.00 -10.47 -16.99
C ILE A 100 -16.37 -9.67 -18.15
N ASP A 101 -17.16 -8.93 -18.92
CA ASP A 101 -16.62 -8.04 -19.96
C ASP A 101 -15.74 -6.95 -19.36
N LEU A 102 -16.18 -6.34 -18.25
CA LEU A 102 -15.39 -5.35 -17.51
C LEU A 102 -14.05 -5.93 -17.02
N HIS A 103 -14.01 -7.21 -16.64
CA HIS A 103 -12.76 -7.88 -16.27
C HIS A 103 -11.75 -7.87 -17.42
N ILE A 104 -12.19 -8.21 -18.64
CA ILE A 104 -11.34 -8.21 -19.83
C ILE A 104 -10.88 -6.78 -20.17
N GLU A 105 -11.78 -5.80 -20.10
CA GLU A 105 -11.41 -4.39 -20.32
C GLU A 105 -10.34 -3.89 -19.34
N LEU A 106 -10.42 -4.28 -18.07
CA LEU A 106 -9.45 -3.88 -17.05
C LEU A 106 -8.08 -4.51 -17.31
N GLU A 107 -8.01 -5.76 -17.80
CA GLU A 107 -6.75 -6.37 -18.21
C GLU A 107 -6.12 -5.65 -19.42
N LEU A 108 -6.94 -5.23 -20.39
CA LEU A 108 -6.46 -4.41 -21.51
C LEU A 108 -5.91 -3.06 -21.04
N LYS A 109 -6.65 -2.33 -20.21
CA LYS A 109 -6.22 -1.05 -19.62
C LYS A 109 -4.92 -1.20 -18.83
N LYS A 110 -4.77 -2.31 -18.10
CA LYS A 110 -3.56 -2.65 -17.36
C LYS A 110 -2.37 -2.88 -18.32
N ALA A 111 -2.54 -3.67 -19.37
CA ALA A 111 -1.48 -3.94 -20.33
C ALA A 111 -1.01 -2.67 -21.06
N GLU A 112 -1.96 -1.78 -21.41
CA GLU A 112 -1.65 -0.48 -22.00
C GLU A 112 -0.86 0.42 -21.04
N LEU A 113 -1.25 0.42 -19.77
CA LEU A 113 -0.54 1.13 -18.70
C LEU A 113 0.90 0.61 -18.58
N GLU A 114 1.08 -0.69 -18.44
CA GLU A 114 2.40 -1.32 -18.36
C GLU A 114 3.27 -0.98 -19.58
N LYS A 115 2.71 -1.06 -20.79
CA LYS A 115 3.40 -0.67 -22.04
C LYS A 115 3.84 0.79 -22.02
N LYS A 116 2.98 1.70 -21.54
CA LYS A 116 3.29 3.14 -21.44
C LYS A 116 4.44 3.40 -20.46
N TYR A 117 4.40 2.79 -19.28
CA TYR A 117 5.42 3.03 -18.25
C TYR A 117 6.71 2.27 -18.49
N HIS A 118 6.68 1.11 -19.14
CA HIS A 118 7.88 0.43 -19.63
C HIS A 118 8.75 1.38 -20.47
N ARG A 119 8.15 2.12 -21.40
CA ARG A 119 8.87 3.14 -22.20
C ARG A 119 9.45 4.25 -21.34
N LYS A 120 8.70 4.74 -20.34
CA LYS A 120 9.19 5.77 -19.41
C LYS A 120 10.38 5.24 -18.58
N PHE A 121 10.29 4.02 -18.05
CA PHE A 121 11.37 3.40 -17.28
C PHE A 121 12.64 3.23 -18.12
N LYS A 122 12.52 2.77 -19.38
CA LYS A 122 13.65 2.68 -20.31
C LYS A 122 14.31 4.03 -20.64
N SER A 123 13.59 5.14 -20.51
CA SER A 123 14.17 6.48 -20.72
C SER A 123 14.96 6.99 -19.50
N ILE A 124 14.76 6.39 -18.32
CA ILE A 124 15.37 6.83 -17.06
C ILE A 124 16.46 5.85 -16.61
N LEU A 125 16.26 4.55 -16.83
CA LEU A 125 17.11 3.47 -16.34
C LEU A 125 17.74 2.70 -17.50
N SER A 126 18.92 2.12 -17.26
CA SER A 126 19.52 1.14 -18.18
C SER A 126 18.64 -0.11 -18.28
N ILE A 127 18.80 -0.88 -19.37
CA ILE A 127 18.00 -2.09 -19.58
C ILE A 127 18.18 -3.11 -18.45
N ASP A 128 19.39 -3.26 -17.92
CA ASP A 128 19.69 -4.16 -16.79
C ASP A 128 18.92 -3.75 -15.53
N LYS A 129 18.80 -2.44 -15.27
CA LYS A 129 18.03 -1.93 -14.15
C LYS A 129 16.53 -2.09 -14.35
N VAL A 130 16.03 -2.00 -15.58
CA VAL A 130 14.62 -2.32 -15.88
C VAL A 130 14.31 -3.79 -15.65
N ILE A 131 15.22 -4.70 -16.01
CA ILE A 131 15.09 -6.14 -15.71
C ILE A 131 15.04 -6.34 -14.18
N LYS A 132 15.98 -5.74 -13.44
CA LYS A 132 15.99 -5.80 -11.97
C LYS A 132 14.73 -5.22 -11.34
N LEU A 133 14.17 -4.14 -11.91
CA LEU A 133 12.92 -3.56 -11.44
C LEU A 133 11.78 -4.58 -11.50
N TYR A 134 11.59 -5.25 -12.63
CA TYR A 134 10.53 -6.25 -12.76
C TYR A 134 10.74 -7.46 -11.85
N GLY A 135 12.00 -7.91 -11.70
CA GLY A 135 12.34 -8.96 -10.73
C GLY A 135 11.99 -8.54 -9.29
N ALA A 136 12.41 -7.34 -8.89
CA ALA A 136 12.18 -6.82 -7.55
C ALA A 136 10.68 -6.59 -7.26
N GLU A 137 9.89 -6.12 -8.23
CA GLU A 137 8.44 -6.01 -8.06
C GLU A 137 7.78 -7.38 -7.84
N HIS A 138 8.21 -8.39 -8.58
CA HIS A 138 7.71 -9.75 -8.44
C HIS A 138 8.09 -10.36 -7.08
N GLU A 139 9.36 -10.25 -6.69
CA GLU A 139 9.87 -10.70 -5.39
C GLU A 139 9.12 -10.04 -4.23
N PHE A 140 8.95 -8.70 -4.29
CA PHE A 140 8.23 -7.96 -3.26
C PHE A 140 6.79 -8.45 -3.15
N LYS A 141 6.10 -8.65 -4.28
CA LYS A 141 4.72 -9.18 -4.29
C LYS A 141 4.66 -10.59 -3.68
N LYS A 142 5.58 -11.49 -4.04
CA LYS A 142 5.66 -12.85 -3.47
C LYS A 142 5.84 -12.76 -1.95
N LYS A 143 6.77 -11.93 -1.48
CA LYS A 143 7.00 -11.66 -0.06
C LYS A 143 5.75 -11.15 0.66
N MET A 144 5.00 -10.22 0.05
CA MET A 144 3.74 -9.72 0.63
C MET A 144 2.68 -10.82 0.74
N LEU A 145 2.54 -11.67 -0.28
CA LEU A 145 1.58 -12.78 -0.26
C LEU A 145 1.90 -13.80 0.84
N HIS A 146 3.18 -14.13 1.04
CA HIS A 146 3.60 -14.99 2.15
C HIS A 146 3.23 -14.41 3.51
N MET A 147 3.49 -13.12 3.74
CA MET A 147 3.13 -12.47 5.01
C MET A 147 1.62 -12.51 5.28
N ILE A 148 0.79 -12.31 4.25
CA ILE A 148 -0.67 -12.40 4.37
C ILE A 148 -1.09 -13.82 4.73
N ARG A 149 -0.51 -14.83 4.08
CA ARG A 149 -0.85 -16.25 4.31
C ARG A 149 -0.45 -16.74 5.70
N ASP A 150 0.72 -16.33 6.18
CA ASP A 150 1.28 -16.82 7.44
C ASP A 150 0.70 -16.08 8.67
N GLY A 151 -0.31 -15.21 8.45
CA GLY A 151 -0.99 -14.48 9.52
C GLY A 151 -0.09 -13.49 10.27
N LYS A 152 1.14 -13.27 9.80
CA LYS A 152 2.09 -12.36 10.44
C LYS A 152 1.55 -10.94 10.31
N PRO A 153 1.47 -10.17 11.41
CA PRO A 153 1.15 -8.76 11.31
C PRO A 153 2.22 -8.11 10.43
N SER A 154 1.80 -7.47 9.34
CA SER A 154 2.66 -6.57 8.57
C SER A 154 2.90 -5.28 9.38
N SER A 155 3.49 -5.42 10.56
CA SER A 155 3.96 -4.31 11.37
C SER A 155 5.29 -3.81 10.78
N CYS A 156 5.67 -2.56 11.05
CA CYS A 156 6.93 -2.03 10.55
C CYS A 156 8.18 -2.78 11.03
N GLY A 157 8.08 -3.57 12.11
CA GLY A 157 9.18 -4.40 12.61
C GLY A 157 9.34 -5.74 11.88
N ASP A 158 8.24 -6.38 11.48
CA ASP A 158 8.24 -7.79 11.06
C ASP A 158 8.72 -8.05 9.63
N CYS A 159 8.69 -7.03 8.75
CA CYS A 159 8.91 -7.25 7.31
C CYS A 159 10.41 -7.29 6.93
N ASN A 160 11.29 -6.83 7.82
CA ASN A 160 12.75 -6.91 7.67
C ASN A 160 13.33 -8.29 8.04
N GLN A 161 12.50 -9.21 8.56
CA GLN A 161 12.94 -10.48 9.13
C GLN A 161 12.67 -11.70 8.26
N LEU A 162 12.13 -11.53 7.04
CA LEU A 162 11.97 -12.64 6.09
C LEU A 162 13.32 -12.95 5.44
N PRO A 163 13.93 -14.12 5.72
CA PRO A 163 15.19 -14.51 5.10
C PRO A 163 15.01 -14.64 3.60
N ASP A 164 15.94 -14.07 2.82
CA ASP A 164 15.93 -14.16 1.35
C ASP A 164 15.94 -15.61 0.84
N ASP A 165 16.41 -16.55 1.66
CA ASP A 165 16.61 -17.97 1.34
C ASP A 165 15.32 -18.82 1.34
N GLU A 166 14.20 -18.32 1.89
CA GLU A 166 12.91 -19.03 1.81
C GLU A 166 12.16 -18.80 0.49
N LEU A 167 12.51 -17.74 -0.26
CA LEU A 167 11.83 -17.37 -1.51
C LEU A 167 12.35 -18.14 -2.74
N SER A 168 13.50 -18.81 -2.64
CA SER A 168 14.15 -19.56 -3.72
C SER A 168 13.69 -21.01 -3.86
N LYS A 169 12.95 -21.54 -2.88
CA LYS A 169 12.57 -22.97 -2.78
C LYS A 169 11.13 -23.29 -3.23
N THR A 170 10.44 -22.35 -3.88
CA THR A 170 9.09 -22.53 -4.45
C THR A 170 8.99 -21.90 -5.82
#